data_AF-A0A838PRI3-F1
#
_entry.id   AF-A0A838PRI3-F1
#
_cell.length_a   1.000
_cell.length_b   1.000
_cell.length_c   1.000
_cell.angle_alpha   90.00
_cell.angle_beta   90.00
_cell.angle_gamma   90.00
#
_symmetry.space_group_name_H-M   'P 1'
#
loop_
_entity.id
_entity.type
_entity.pdbx_description
1 polymer ?
#
loop_
_entity_poly.entity_id
_entity_poly.type
_entity_poly.pdbx_seq_one_letter_code
_entity_poly.pdbx_strand_id
1 'polypeptide(L)'
;MGRNMKTTIDIADGLLEEARARAKAEGTTVRALVERGLREVLAERPAEEPWRFEPVTGKLRPKPGVDLRNWDQIREIIYSDV
;
A
#
# COMPACT_ATOMS: atom_id res chain seq x y z
N MET A 1 3.63 24.76 -1.65
CA MET A 1 3.55 25.05 -3.09
C MET A 1 4.37 24.00 -3.82
N GLY A 2 3.72 23.04 -4.49
CA GLY A 2 4.42 22.01 -5.26
C GLY A 2 4.99 22.60 -6.55
N ARG A 3 6.14 22.10 -7.02
CA ARG A 3 6.67 22.44 -8.34
C ARG A 3 5.75 21.86 -9.42
N ASN A 4 5.22 22.71 -10.28
CA ASN A 4 4.43 22.28 -11.43
C ASN A 4 5.39 21.84 -12.55
N MET A 5 5.39 20.55 -12.88
CA MET A 5 6.11 20.02 -14.04
C MET A 5 5.22 20.11 -15.28
N LYS A 6 5.83 20.33 -16.46
CA LYS A 6 5.16 20.15 -17.75
C LYS A 6 5.47 18.75 -18.26
N THR A 7 4.43 17.96 -18.44
CA THR A 7 4.54 16.60 -18.99
C THR A 7 3.83 16.57 -20.33
N THR A 8 4.53 16.09 -21.36
CA THR A 8 3.93 15.77 -22.65
C THR A 8 3.55 14.30 -22.63
N ILE A 9 2.28 14.00 -22.93
CA ILE A 9 1.75 12.64 -23.03
C ILE A 9 1.14 12.47 -24.41
N ASP A 10 1.24 11.27 -24.96
CA ASP A 10 0.48 10.87 -26.15
C ASP A 10 -0.93 10.46 -25.71
N ILE A 11 -1.95 10.95 -26.39
CA ILE A 11 -3.35 10.72 -26.08
C ILE A 11 -4.15 10.64 -27.38
N ALA A 12 -5.05 9.66 -27.46
CA ALA A 12 -5.92 9.52 -28.62
C ALA A 12 -6.77 10.78 -28.82
N ASP A 13 -6.88 11.25 -30.07
CA ASP A 13 -7.61 12.49 -30.40
C ASP A 13 -9.05 12.49 -29.88
N GLY A 14 -9.76 11.38 -30.05
CA GLY A 14 -11.15 11.24 -29.55
C GLY A 14 -11.25 11.45 -28.04
N LEU A 15 -10.31 10.89 -27.27
CA LEU A 15 -10.28 11.04 -25.81
C LEU A 15 -9.95 12.49 -25.39
N LEU A 16 -9.07 13.17 -26.14
CA LEU A 16 -8.76 14.57 -25.89
C LEU A 16 -9.98 15.47 -26.16
N GLU A 17 -10.76 15.20 -27.21
CA GLU A 17 -11.98 15.94 -27.52
C GLU A 17 -13.06 15.75 -26.43
N GLU A 18 -13.25 14.52 -25.95
CA GLU A 18 -14.14 14.25 -24.81
C GLU A 18 -13.70 15.00 -23.55
N ALA A 19 -12.39 14.99 -23.24
CA ALA A 19 -11.85 15.73 -22.12
C ALA A 19 -12.07 17.24 -22.25
N ARG A 20 -11.94 17.81 -23.45
CA ARG A 20 -12.22 19.23 -23.72
C ARG A 20 -13.69 19.56 -23.51
N ALA A 21 -14.59 18.74 -24.04
CA ALA A 21 -16.03 18.92 -23.89
C ALA A 21 -16.43 18.90 -22.41
N ARG A 22 -15.91 17.93 -21.66
CA ARG A 22 -16.16 17.81 -20.22
C ARG A 22 -15.57 18.98 -19.42
N ALA A 23 -14.35 19.41 -19.75
CA ALA A 23 -13.71 20.54 -19.08
C ALA A 23 -14.52 21.83 -19.27
N LYS A 24 -15.04 22.04 -20.48
CA LYS A 24 -15.91 23.18 -20.79
C LYS A 24 -17.22 23.13 -20.01
N ALA A 25 -17.87 21.96 -19.95
CA ALA A 25 -19.11 21.78 -19.21
C ALA A 25 -18.94 22.00 -17.70
N GLU A 26 -17.82 21.55 -17.12
CA GLU A 26 -17.50 21.69 -15.68
C GLU A 26 -16.84 23.04 -15.33
N GLY A 27 -16.57 23.92 -16.30
CA GLY A 27 -15.88 25.19 -16.06
C GLY A 27 -14.43 25.03 -15.57
N THR A 28 -13.76 23.96 -15.99
CA THR A 28 -12.40 23.60 -15.57
C THR A 28 -11.44 23.48 -16.77
N THR A 29 -10.22 23.03 -16.55
CA THR A 29 -9.21 22.82 -17.61
C THR A 29 -8.98 21.33 -17.86
N VAL A 30 -8.54 20.98 -19.08
CA VAL A 30 -8.11 19.60 -19.39
C VAL A 30 -7.00 19.16 -18.45
N ARG A 31 -6.07 20.05 -18.08
CA ARG A 31 -5.02 19.78 -17.08
C ARG A 31 -5.62 19.34 -15.75
N ALA A 32 -6.60 20.08 -15.23
CA ALA A 32 -7.24 19.74 -13.95
C ALA A 32 -8.01 18.41 -14.02
N LEU A 33 -8.64 18.10 -15.16
CA LEU A 33 -9.27 16.79 -15.37
C LEU A 33 -8.24 15.65 -15.36
N VAL A 34 -7.13 15.81 -16.07
CA VAL A 34 -6.04 14.82 -16.11
C VAL A 34 -5.42 14.63 -14.73
N GLU A 35 -5.15 15.70 -13.99
CA GLU A 35 -4.61 15.61 -12.63
C GLU A 35 -5.61 14.96 -11.66
N ARG A 36 -6.92 15.22 -11.81
CA ARG A 36 -7.97 14.56 -11.01
C ARG A 36 -8.01 13.06 -11.28
N GLY A 37 -8.11 12.66 -12.55
CA GLY A 37 -8.13 11.24 -12.94
C GLY A 37 -6.86 10.51 -12.52
N LEU A 38 -5.68 11.12 -12.69
CA LEU A 38 -4.42 10.53 -12.23
C LEU A 38 -4.41 10.33 -10.71
N ARG A 39 -4.94 11.30 -9.94
CA ARG A 39 -5.03 11.17 -8.48
C ARG A 39 -5.98 10.06 -8.05
N GLU A 40 -7.10 9.89 -8.75
CA GLU A 40 -8.07 8.82 -8.48
C GLU A 40 -7.42 7.45 -8.71
N VAL A 41 -6.77 7.24 -9.86
CA VAL A 41 -6.06 5.98 -10.17
C VAL A 41 -4.91 5.70 -9.19
N LEU A 42 -4.19 6.72 -8.74
CA LEU A 42 -3.13 6.55 -7.72
C LEU A 42 -3.69 6.31 -6.31
N ALA A 43 -4.90 6.77 -6.03
CA ALA A 43 -5.59 6.56 -4.75
C ALA A 43 -6.30 5.21 -4.70
N GLU A 44 -6.64 4.62 -5.86
CA GLU A 44 -7.00 3.22 -5.98
C GLU A 44 -5.82 2.38 -5.47
N ARG A 45 -5.88 1.99 -4.20
CA ARG A 45 -4.99 0.98 -3.67
C ARG A 45 -5.28 -0.30 -4.45
N PRO A 46 -4.26 -1.00 -5.00
CA PRO A 46 -4.46 -2.38 -5.37
C PRO A 46 -5.09 -3.05 -4.14
N ALA A 47 -6.17 -3.81 -4.33
CA ALA A 47 -6.80 -4.53 -3.23
C ALA A 47 -5.66 -5.19 -2.46
N GLU A 48 -5.42 -4.75 -1.21
CA GLU A 48 -4.38 -5.35 -0.38
C GLU A 48 -4.73 -6.84 -0.38
N GLU A 49 -3.83 -7.66 -0.93
CA GLU A 49 -4.01 -9.10 -0.78
C GLU A 49 -4.19 -9.32 0.72
N PRO A 50 -5.30 -9.96 1.14
CA PRO A 50 -5.58 -10.13 2.55
C PRO A 50 -4.34 -10.76 3.17
N TRP A 51 -3.79 -10.12 4.19
CA TRP A 51 -2.55 -10.55 4.83
C TRP A 51 -2.65 -12.05 5.15
N ARG A 52 -1.76 -12.84 4.53
CA ARG A 52 -1.67 -14.27 4.79
C ARG A 52 -0.61 -14.51 5.84
N PHE A 53 -1.04 -15.01 7.00
CA PHE A 53 -0.11 -15.54 7.99
C PHE A 53 0.55 -16.80 7.42
N GLU A 54 1.86 -16.76 7.21
CA GLU A 54 2.66 -17.95 6.93
C GLU A 54 3.28 -18.45 8.24
N PRO A 55 2.76 -19.52 8.86
CA PRO A 55 3.34 -20.06 10.08
C PRO A 55 4.74 -20.60 9.80
N VAL A 56 5.73 -20.12 10.55
CA VAL A 56 7.06 -20.75 10.59
C VAL A 56 6.97 -21.99 11.47
N THR A 57 6.87 -23.17 10.86
CA THR A 57 6.86 -24.45 11.59
C THR A 57 8.25 -25.08 11.60
N GLY A 58 8.70 -25.55 12.76
CA GLY A 58 9.96 -26.29 12.92
C GLY A 58 9.77 -27.55 13.77
N LYS A 59 10.69 -28.51 13.65
CA LYS A 59 10.76 -29.66 14.56
C LYS A 59 11.37 -29.21 15.89
N LEU A 60 10.53 -28.88 16.85
CA LEU A 60 10.96 -28.45 18.19
C LEU A 60 11.17 -29.66 19.11
N ARG A 61 12.10 -29.52 20.06
CA ARG A 61 12.26 -30.42 21.19
C ARG A 61 12.09 -29.64 22.48
N PRO A 62 11.47 -30.21 23.53
CA PRO A 62 11.42 -29.57 24.83
C PRO A 62 12.83 -29.25 25.33
N LYS A 63 13.04 -28.04 25.85
CA LYS A 63 14.29 -27.69 26.52
C LYS A 63 14.35 -28.47 27.86
N PRO A 64 15.38 -29.32 28.07
CA PRO A 64 15.49 -30.07 29.32
C PRO A 64 15.66 -29.13 30.54
N GLY A 65 15.11 -29.52 31.68
CA GLY A 65 15.31 -28.79 32.94
C GLY A 65 14.39 -27.58 33.17
N VAL A 66 13.40 -27.37 32.30
CA VAL A 66 12.40 -26.30 32.46
C VAL A 66 11.14 -26.84 33.13
N ASP A 67 10.77 -26.31 34.31
CA ASP A 67 9.44 -26.59 34.89
C ASP A 67 8.41 -25.68 34.23
N LEU A 68 7.50 -26.27 33.46
CA LEU A 68 6.45 -25.52 32.73
C LEU A 68 5.44 -24.82 33.65
N ARG A 69 5.46 -25.10 34.96
CA ARG A 69 4.63 -24.44 35.97
C ARG A 69 5.32 -23.23 36.60
N ASN A 70 6.61 -23.03 36.34
CA ASN A 70 7.38 -21.90 36.84
C ASN A 70 7.50 -20.83 35.74
N TRP A 71 6.59 -19.84 35.78
CA TRP A 71 6.55 -18.78 34.79
C TRP A 71 7.80 -17.88 34.78
N ASP A 72 8.38 -17.61 35.94
CA ASP A 72 9.56 -16.76 36.05
C ASP A 72 10.77 -17.42 35.36
N GLN A 73 10.95 -18.73 35.56
CA GLN A 73 11.99 -19.52 34.89
C GLN A 73 11.81 -19.51 33.36
N ILE A 74 10.58 -19.66 32.86
CA ILE A 74 10.29 -19.64 31.42
C ILE A 74 10.62 -18.27 30.83
N ARG A 75 10.19 -17.20 31.51
CA ARG A 75 10.40 -15.82 31.06
C ARG A 75 11.89 -15.49 30.98
N GLU A 76 12.67 -15.84 32.00
CA GLU A 76 14.12 -15.64 32.00
C GLU A 76 14.75 -16.31 30.78
N ILE A 77 14.43 -17.59 30.53
CA ILE A 77 14.97 -18.32 29.37
C ILE A 77 14.62 -17.67 28.01
N ILE A 78 13.44 -17.07 27.87
CA ILE A 78 13.01 -16.43 26.60
C ILE A 78 13.74 -15.10 26.35
N TYR A 79 13.99 -14.33 27.41
CA TYR A 79 14.50 -12.95 27.30
C TYR A 79 15.99 -12.78 27.64
N SER A 80 16.65 -13.80 28.17
CA SER A 80 18.08 -13.75 28.53
C SER A 80 19.06 -13.96 27.37
N ASP A 81 18.59 -14.40 26.19
CA ASP A 81 19.40 -14.61 24.97
C ASP A 81 19.16 -13.51 23.89
N VAL A 82 18.87 -12.28 24.31
CA VAL A 82 18.89 -11.08 23.44
C VAL A 82 20.15 -10.26 23.68
#